data_AF-A0A1H7BR36-F1
#
_entry.id   AF-A0A1H7BR36-F1
#
_cell.length_a   1.000
_cell.length_b   1.000
_cell.length_c   1.000
_cell.angle_alpha   90.00
_cell.angle_beta   90.00
_cell.angle_gamma   90.00
#
_symmetry.space_group_name_H-M   'P 1'
#
loop_
_entity.id
_entity.type
_entity.pdbx_description
1 polymer ?
#
loop_
_entity_poly.entity_id
_entity_poly.type
_entity_poly.pdbx_seq_one_letter_code
_entity_poly.pdbx_strand_id
1 'polypeptide(L)'
;MLIGGGVAAVLLAVIGAAGGWVLAGDQQGSVATPPPAATGSRTPVAETSSPPGRPTPTRPSSSPSQSRPTGLTVPELVGMDFEEAREELRDLGLGWQFVFGSGSSSSVRSTKPAPGTPVRRGITVVITVAGAAPPSEVPDLVGESCNDAKDELVEDGFSPRYPTGRSGVVTAQQPAGDTVGKWNDVVQIWCGTAPSGDESTSAR
;
A
#
# COMPACT_ATOMS: atom_id res chain seq x y z
N MET A 1 7.90 -52.90 7.21
CA MET A 1 7.27 -51.59 7.38
C MET A 1 6.46 -51.29 6.12
N LEU A 2 5.13 -51.26 6.27
CA LEU A 2 4.20 -50.60 5.33
C LEU A 2 4.53 -49.07 5.31
N ILE A 3 4.17 -48.20 4.36
CA ILE A 3 2.86 -47.89 3.75
C ILE A 3 3.11 -46.96 2.52
N GLY A 4 2.25 -47.09 1.49
CA GLY A 4 1.69 -45.97 0.69
C GLY A 4 2.56 -45.41 -0.43
N GLY A 5 2.10 -45.24 -1.67
CA GLY A 5 0.73 -45.01 -2.12
C GLY A 5 0.60 -43.54 -2.53
N GLY A 6 0.81 -43.25 -3.82
CA GLY A 6 0.69 -41.90 -4.36
C GLY A 6 0.22 -41.95 -5.81
N VAL A 7 -1.10 -41.97 -6.00
CA VAL A 7 -1.76 -41.85 -7.29
C VAL A 7 -1.56 -40.42 -7.81
N ALA A 8 -0.80 -40.27 -8.89
CA ALA A 8 -0.72 -39.03 -9.65
C ALA A 8 -1.96 -38.91 -10.53
N ALA A 9 -2.84 -38.00 -10.17
CA ALA A 9 -3.92 -37.53 -11.02
C ALA A 9 -3.84 -36.00 -11.09
N VAL A 10 -4.47 -35.43 -12.14
CA VAL A 10 -4.80 -33.99 -12.31
C VAL A 10 -3.64 -33.20 -12.98
N LEU A 11 -3.75 -32.52 -14.13
CA LEU A 11 -4.86 -32.12 -14.99
C LEU A 11 -4.32 -31.82 -16.41
N LEU A 12 -5.01 -32.30 -17.45
CA LEU A 12 -4.81 -31.83 -18.83
C LEU A 12 -5.50 -30.46 -19.02
N ALA A 13 -4.76 -29.53 -19.61
CA ALA A 13 -5.25 -28.25 -20.13
C ALA A 13 -6.21 -28.45 -21.30
N VAL A 14 -7.19 -27.55 -21.52
CA VAL A 14 -7.59 -26.95 -22.82
C VAL A 14 -8.56 -25.76 -22.58
N ILE A 15 -8.07 -24.55 -22.89
CA ILE A 15 -8.64 -23.47 -23.74
C ILE A 15 -10.17 -23.34 -23.82
N GLY A 16 -10.71 -22.15 -23.48
CA GLY A 16 -12.09 -21.78 -23.76
C GLY A 16 -12.34 -20.27 -23.85
N ALA A 17 -12.58 -19.82 -25.08
CA ALA A 17 -13.46 -18.72 -25.51
C ALA A 17 -13.14 -17.25 -25.13
N ALA A 18 -12.67 -16.52 -26.16
CA ALA A 18 -12.88 -15.10 -26.32
C ALA A 18 -14.39 -14.78 -26.45
N GLY A 19 -14.86 -13.77 -25.72
CA GLY A 19 -16.22 -13.24 -25.84
C GLY A 19 -16.20 -11.73 -25.63
N GLY A 20 -16.21 -10.99 -26.74
CA GLY A 20 -16.34 -9.53 -26.75
C GLY A 20 -17.80 -9.10 -26.68
N TRP A 21 -18.04 -7.95 -26.06
CA TRP A 21 -19.25 -7.14 -26.23
C TRP A 21 -18.84 -5.67 -26.25
N VAL A 22 -18.76 -5.12 -27.46
CA VAL A 22 -18.84 -3.68 -27.73
C VAL A 22 -20.33 -3.34 -27.77
N LEU A 23 -20.78 -2.48 -26.86
CA LEU A 23 -22.07 -1.81 -26.99
C LEU A 23 -21.82 -0.34 -27.29
N ALA A 24 -22.28 0.03 -28.48
CA ALA A 24 -22.25 1.35 -29.06
C ALA A 24 -23.20 2.30 -28.32
N GLY A 25 -22.73 3.52 -28.07
CA GLY A 25 -23.54 4.67 -27.72
C GLY A 25 -23.22 5.81 -28.67
N ASP A 26 -23.99 5.90 -29.77
CA ASP A 26 -24.08 7.10 -30.60
C ASP A 26 -25.23 7.94 -30.07
N GLN A 27 -24.96 9.17 -29.64
CA GLN A 27 -25.96 10.24 -29.50
C GLN A 27 -25.28 11.56 -29.90
N GLN A 28 -25.18 11.78 -31.20
CA GLN A 28 -24.99 13.11 -31.78
C GLN A 28 -26.33 13.84 -31.90
N GLY A 29 -26.30 15.15 -31.60
CA GLY A 29 -27.16 16.13 -32.25
C GLY A 29 -28.13 16.88 -31.33
N SER A 30 -27.80 18.13 -31.02
CA SER A 30 -28.47 19.29 -31.64
C SER A 30 -27.98 20.60 -31.03
N VAL A 31 -27.21 21.34 -31.83
CA VAL A 31 -26.95 22.78 -31.67
C VAL A 31 -28.14 23.52 -32.30
N ALA A 32 -28.79 24.40 -31.55
CA ALA A 32 -29.78 25.33 -32.08
C ALA A 32 -29.32 26.79 -31.84
N THR A 33 -29.08 27.46 -32.96
CA THR A 33 -28.69 28.87 -33.17
C THR A 33 -29.75 29.87 -32.66
N PRO A 34 -29.36 31.10 -32.24
CA PRO A 34 -30.26 32.14 -31.73
C PRO A 34 -30.95 32.97 -32.83
N PRO A 35 -32.07 33.66 -32.53
CA PRO A 35 -32.59 34.78 -33.34
C PRO A 35 -32.18 36.17 -32.79
N PRO A 36 -32.26 37.24 -33.62
CA PRO A 36 -31.66 38.55 -33.37
C PRO A 36 -32.56 39.57 -32.63
N ALA A 37 -31.90 40.68 -32.27
CA ALA A 37 -32.29 41.84 -31.47
C ALA A 37 -33.68 42.49 -31.70
N ALA A 38 -34.25 43.04 -30.62
CA ALA A 38 -35.07 44.26 -30.67
C ALA A 38 -35.02 45.05 -29.34
N THR A 39 -34.85 46.36 -29.51
CA THR A 39 -34.68 47.48 -28.58
C THR A 39 -35.78 47.66 -27.52
N GLY A 40 -35.39 48.12 -26.32
CA GLY A 40 -36.31 48.70 -25.33
C GLY A 40 -35.62 49.27 -24.09
N SER A 41 -35.16 50.51 -24.17
CA SER A 41 -34.71 51.30 -23.02
C SER A 41 -35.84 51.51 -21.99
N ARG A 42 -35.51 51.42 -20.70
CA ARG A 42 -36.09 52.23 -19.59
C ARG A 42 -35.33 51.95 -18.30
N THR A 43 -34.38 52.82 -17.96
CA THR A 43 -34.12 53.22 -16.57
C THR A 43 -35.23 54.21 -16.19
N PRO A 44 -35.79 54.18 -14.96
CA PRO A 44 -35.14 54.92 -13.88
C PRO A 44 -35.38 54.41 -12.44
N VAL A 45 -34.72 55.14 -11.53
CA VAL A 45 -34.90 55.33 -10.07
C VAL A 45 -34.52 54.22 -9.09
N ALA A 46 -33.55 54.60 -8.26
CA ALA A 46 -33.21 54.02 -6.98
C ALA A 46 -34.36 54.18 -5.98
N GLU A 47 -34.65 53.13 -5.22
CA GLU A 47 -35.18 53.25 -3.86
C GLU A 47 -34.45 52.28 -2.93
N THR A 48 -33.93 52.88 -1.86
CA THR A 48 -33.53 52.28 -0.59
C THR A 48 -34.62 51.35 -0.04
N SER A 49 -34.27 50.11 0.30
CA SER A 49 -34.74 49.45 1.53
C SER A 49 -34.01 48.14 1.78
N SER A 50 -33.22 48.13 2.86
CA SER A 50 -32.72 46.91 3.52
C SER A 50 -33.88 46.06 4.05
N PRO A 51 -33.83 44.73 3.90
CA PRO A 51 -34.43 43.81 4.85
C PRO A 51 -33.35 43.13 5.73
N PRO A 52 -33.57 42.99 7.05
CA PRO A 52 -32.69 42.20 7.91
C PRO A 52 -33.01 40.70 7.79
N GLY A 53 -31.97 39.88 7.85
CA GLY A 53 -32.07 38.48 8.27
C GLY A 53 -32.33 37.44 7.16
N ARG A 54 -31.25 36.82 6.67
CA ARG A 54 -31.30 35.42 6.24
C ARG A 54 -29.93 34.79 6.52
N PRO A 55 -29.81 33.83 7.47
CA PRO A 55 -28.56 33.11 7.62
C PRO A 55 -28.29 32.32 6.34
N THR A 56 -27.09 32.48 5.82
CA THR A 56 -26.48 31.62 4.80
C THR A 56 -26.71 30.14 5.15
N PRO A 57 -27.23 29.29 4.24
CA PRO A 57 -27.05 27.86 4.39
C PRO A 57 -25.56 27.58 4.17
N THR A 58 -24.82 27.52 5.26
CA THR A 58 -23.49 26.92 5.32
C THR A 58 -23.64 25.49 4.81
N ARG A 59 -23.27 25.27 3.54
CA ARG A 59 -23.16 23.93 2.97
C ARG A 59 -22.19 23.16 3.89
N PRO A 60 -22.64 22.11 4.61
CA PRO A 60 -21.72 21.36 5.44
C PRO A 60 -20.67 20.74 4.51
N SER A 61 -19.42 21.14 4.69
CA SER A 61 -18.27 20.44 4.16
C SER A 61 -18.37 18.97 4.55
N SER A 62 -18.14 18.12 3.56
CA SER A 62 -18.02 16.67 3.63
C SER A 62 -17.66 16.14 5.02
N SER A 63 -18.67 15.65 5.74
CA SER A 63 -18.44 14.80 6.91
C SER A 63 -17.76 13.53 6.41
N PRO A 64 -16.57 13.12 6.92
CA PRO A 64 -16.01 11.84 6.55
C PRO A 64 -17.03 10.78 6.95
N SER A 65 -17.43 9.99 5.96
CA SER A 65 -18.36 8.87 6.11
C SER A 65 -17.95 8.08 7.35
N GLN A 66 -18.76 8.13 8.40
CA GLN A 66 -18.56 7.36 9.62
C GLN A 66 -18.63 5.89 9.25
N SER A 67 -17.43 5.36 8.97
CA SER A 67 -17.16 3.96 8.79
C SER A 67 -17.55 3.27 10.09
N ARG A 68 -18.72 2.63 10.08
CA ARG A 68 -19.29 1.82 11.16
C ARG A 68 -18.16 1.13 11.95
N PRO A 69 -17.97 1.45 13.25
CA PRO A 69 -16.77 1.03 13.98
C PRO A 69 -16.77 -0.48 14.10
N THR A 70 -15.74 -1.12 13.55
CA THR A 70 -15.52 -2.57 13.68
C THR A 70 -15.00 -2.95 15.07
N GLY A 71 -15.11 -2.07 16.07
CA GLY A 71 -14.60 -2.26 17.43
C GLY A 71 -13.08 -2.28 17.57
N LEU A 72 -12.32 -2.29 16.46
CA LEU A 72 -10.87 -2.27 16.46
C LEU A 72 -10.36 -0.83 16.54
N THR A 73 -9.49 -0.55 17.50
CA THR A 73 -8.86 0.76 17.72
C THR A 73 -7.35 0.62 17.66
N VAL A 74 -6.66 1.72 17.30
CA VAL A 74 -5.20 1.79 17.42
C VAL A 74 -4.82 1.70 18.91
N PRO A 75 -3.93 0.78 19.31
CA PRO A 75 -3.48 0.66 20.70
C PRO A 75 -2.60 1.86 21.12
N GLU A 76 -2.41 2.00 22.43
CA GLU A 76 -1.50 2.99 23.03
C GLU A 76 -0.05 2.55 22.85
N LEU A 77 0.56 2.87 21.71
CA LEU A 77 1.94 2.48 21.38
C LEU A 77 3.00 3.46 21.90
N VAL A 78 2.61 4.66 22.32
CA VAL A 78 3.55 5.73 22.66
C VAL A 78 4.30 5.39 23.95
N GLY A 79 5.63 5.48 23.90
CA GLY A 79 6.52 5.13 25.01
C GLY A 79 6.95 3.67 25.06
N MET A 80 6.30 2.77 24.31
CA MET A 80 6.75 1.38 24.16
C MET A 80 7.93 1.27 23.20
N ASP A 81 8.65 0.16 23.27
CA ASP A 81 9.68 -0.18 22.30
C ASP A 81 9.06 -0.44 20.91
N PHE A 82 9.78 -0.09 19.85
CA PHE A 82 9.26 -0.25 18.49
C PHE A 82 9.10 -1.73 18.08
N GLU A 83 9.91 -2.64 18.63
CA GLU A 83 9.78 -4.08 18.36
C GLU A 83 8.52 -4.65 19.01
N GLU A 84 8.26 -4.28 20.27
CA GLU A 84 7.03 -4.67 20.98
C GLU A 84 5.79 -4.06 20.30
N ALA A 85 5.89 -2.80 19.86
CA ALA A 85 4.83 -2.15 19.10
C ALA A 85 4.52 -2.85 17.77
N ARG A 86 5.53 -3.45 17.11
CA ARG A 86 5.34 -4.26 15.89
C ARG A 86 4.51 -5.49 16.19
N GLU A 87 4.84 -6.21 17.26
CA GLU A 87 4.15 -7.45 17.64
C GLU A 87 2.69 -7.18 17.98
N GLU A 88 2.41 -6.16 18.78
CA GLU A 88 1.04 -5.76 19.13
C GLU A 88 0.21 -5.41 17.88
N LEU A 89 0.78 -4.71 16.91
CA LEU A 89 0.09 -4.40 15.66
C LEU A 89 -0.15 -5.65 14.80
N ARG A 90 0.83 -6.56 14.75
CA ARG A 90 0.73 -7.84 14.04
C ARG A 90 -0.41 -8.70 14.60
N ASP A 91 -0.51 -8.81 15.92
CA ASP A 91 -1.53 -9.61 16.60
C ASP A 91 -2.95 -9.06 16.36
N LEU A 92 -3.07 -7.74 16.19
CA LEU A 92 -4.32 -7.08 15.81
C LEU A 92 -4.64 -7.17 14.30
N GLY A 93 -3.71 -7.68 13.48
CA GLY A 93 -3.83 -7.73 12.02
C GLY A 93 -3.80 -6.34 11.38
N LEU A 94 -3.07 -5.42 11.99
CA LEU A 94 -2.80 -4.09 11.47
C LEU A 94 -1.44 -4.08 10.79
N GLY A 95 -1.34 -3.33 9.68
CA GLY A 95 -0.05 -3.08 9.07
C GLY A 95 0.71 -2.02 9.86
N TRP A 96 2.04 -1.97 9.70
CA TRP A 96 2.88 -0.95 10.31
C TRP A 96 3.86 -0.34 9.31
N GLN A 97 4.29 0.88 9.59
CA GLN A 97 5.40 1.53 8.90
C GLN A 97 6.19 2.35 9.91
N PHE A 98 7.46 2.01 10.13
CA PHE A 98 8.32 2.75 11.04
C PHE A 98 8.98 3.94 10.37
N VAL A 99 9.08 5.05 11.09
CA VAL A 99 9.85 6.24 10.72
C VAL A 99 10.79 6.53 11.88
N PHE A 100 12.07 6.24 11.69
CA PHE A 100 13.10 6.43 12.70
C PHE A 100 13.56 7.89 12.75
N GLY A 101 13.80 8.37 13.97
CA GLY A 101 14.37 9.68 14.25
C GLY A 101 15.90 9.65 14.29
N SER A 102 16.46 10.56 15.07
CA SER A 102 17.91 10.70 15.26
C SER A 102 18.35 10.63 16.73
N GLY A 103 17.44 10.26 17.63
CA GLY A 103 17.74 10.10 19.05
C GLY A 103 18.45 8.78 19.36
N SER A 104 18.60 8.50 20.65
CA SER A 104 19.16 7.25 21.18
C SER A 104 18.10 6.30 21.76
N SER A 105 16.84 6.73 21.86
CA SER A 105 15.77 5.93 22.46
C SER A 105 15.03 5.11 21.40
N SER A 106 14.91 3.80 21.59
CA SER A 106 14.12 2.92 20.72
C SER A 106 12.60 3.08 20.89
N SER A 107 12.16 3.95 21.80
CA SER A 107 10.75 4.13 22.10
C SER A 107 9.98 4.87 21.01
N VAL A 108 8.72 4.49 20.84
CA VAL A 108 7.76 5.15 19.96
C VAL A 108 7.42 6.53 20.51
N ARG A 109 7.57 7.55 19.67
CA ARG A 109 7.26 8.95 19.98
C ARG A 109 5.82 9.31 19.65
N SER A 110 5.30 8.79 18.54
CA SER A 110 3.94 9.06 18.09
C SER A 110 3.49 8.05 17.05
N THR A 111 2.18 7.93 16.87
CA THR A 111 1.56 7.10 15.84
C THR A 111 0.55 7.89 15.01
N LYS A 112 0.36 7.45 13.77
CA LYS A 112 -0.67 7.96 12.87
C LYS A 112 -1.34 6.77 12.17
N PRO A 113 -2.64 6.52 12.39
CA PRO A 113 -3.58 7.28 13.24
C PRO A 113 -3.20 7.29 14.72
N ALA A 114 -3.71 8.27 15.47
CA ALA A 114 -3.41 8.42 16.89
C ALA A 114 -4.00 7.24 17.70
N PRO A 115 -3.45 6.95 18.89
CA PRO A 115 -4.03 5.95 19.79
C PRO A 115 -5.53 6.16 20.05
N GLY A 116 -6.26 5.07 20.24
CA GLY A 116 -7.71 5.07 20.41
C GLY A 116 -8.52 5.36 19.14
N THR A 117 -7.87 5.70 18.01
CA THR A 117 -8.58 5.95 16.75
C THR A 117 -9.21 4.65 16.24
N PRO A 118 -10.51 4.65 15.87
CA PRO A 118 -11.15 3.47 15.29
C PRO A 118 -10.58 3.18 13.89
N VAL A 119 -10.15 1.94 13.68
CA VAL A 119 -9.55 1.46 12.43
C VAL A 119 -10.20 0.16 11.97
N ARG A 120 -9.84 -0.27 10.75
CA ARG A 120 -10.19 -1.60 10.23
C ARG A 120 -8.92 -2.43 10.13
N ARG A 121 -9.08 -3.76 10.07
CA ARG A 121 -7.96 -4.67 9.78
C ARG A 121 -7.31 -4.33 8.45
N GLY A 122 -6.00 -4.52 8.36
CA GLY A 122 -5.22 -4.23 7.16
C GLY A 122 -4.91 -2.75 6.92
N ILE A 123 -5.30 -1.84 7.82
CA ILE A 123 -4.84 -0.45 7.78
C ILE A 123 -3.39 -0.40 8.29
N THR A 124 -2.55 0.39 7.61
CA THR A 124 -1.16 0.63 8.03
C THR A 124 -1.10 1.79 9.03
N VAL A 125 -0.51 1.54 10.21
CA VAL A 125 -0.20 2.55 11.21
C VAL A 125 1.23 3.03 11.02
N VAL A 126 1.41 4.34 10.83
CA VAL A 126 2.73 4.96 10.74
C VAL A 126 3.22 5.24 12.16
N ILE A 127 4.39 4.73 12.53
CA ILE A 127 4.95 4.79 13.87
C ILE A 127 6.23 5.59 13.80
N THR A 128 6.26 6.73 14.48
CA THR A 128 7.47 7.56 14.57
C THR A 128 8.24 7.16 15.82
N VAL A 129 9.46 6.67 15.63
CA VAL A 129 10.37 6.25 16.71
C VAL A 129 11.28 7.41 17.06
N ALA A 130 11.59 7.60 18.35
CA ALA A 130 12.45 8.70 18.79
C ALA A 130 13.90 8.53 18.31
N GLY A 131 14.38 7.30 18.28
CA GLY A 131 15.76 6.92 18.00
C GLY A 131 16.06 6.66 16.54
N ALA A 132 17.35 6.55 16.25
CA ALA A 132 17.85 6.07 14.97
C ALA A 132 17.50 4.60 14.74
N ALA A 133 17.39 4.22 13.46
CA ALA A 133 17.19 2.83 13.07
C ALA A 133 18.34 1.96 13.60
N PRO A 134 18.05 0.87 14.34
CA PRO A 134 19.09 -0.03 14.82
C PRO A 134 19.79 -0.72 13.64
N PRO A 135 21.07 -1.08 13.79
CA PRO A 135 21.74 -1.93 12.81
C PRO A 135 21.11 -3.32 12.79
N SER A 136 21.01 -3.91 11.61
CA SER A 136 20.56 -5.28 11.38
C SER A 136 21.40 -5.93 10.29
N GLU A 137 21.52 -7.25 10.30
CA GLU A 137 22.31 -7.99 9.32
C GLU A 137 21.41 -8.40 8.16
N VAL A 138 21.85 -8.14 6.93
CA VAL A 138 21.09 -8.47 5.73
C VAL A 138 21.24 -9.98 5.46
N PRO A 139 20.15 -10.76 5.41
CA PRO A 139 20.23 -12.19 5.13
C PRO A 139 20.72 -12.50 3.71
N ASP A 140 21.28 -13.69 3.52
CA ASP A 140 21.61 -14.23 2.19
C ASP A 140 20.40 -15.00 1.63
N LEU A 141 19.73 -14.39 0.66
CA LEU A 141 18.46 -14.81 0.09
C LEU A 141 18.63 -15.48 -1.27
N VAL A 142 19.86 -15.54 -1.81
CA VAL A 142 20.10 -16.05 -3.16
C VAL A 142 19.75 -17.53 -3.23
N GLY A 143 18.89 -17.89 -4.18
CA GLY A 143 18.37 -19.25 -4.35
C GLY A 143 17.04 -19.51 -3.63
N GLU A 144 16.61 -18.63 -2.74
CA GLU A 144 15.32 -18.74 -2.07
C GLU A 144 14.15 -18.33 -2.96
N SER A 145 12.93 -18.72 -2.59
CA SER A 145 11.74 -18.22 -3.28
C SER A 145 11.57 -16.74 -2.99
N CYS A 146 11.13 -15.97 -3.98
CA CYS A 146 10.92 -14.53 -3.78
C CYS A 146 9.81 -14.18 -2.79
N ASN A 147 8.94 -15.14 -2.44
CA ASN A 147 7.98 -14.94 -1.38
C ASN A 147 8.62 -15.16 -0.01
N ASP A 148 9.37 -16.25 0.18
CA ASP A 148 10.04 -16.52 1.45
C ASP A 148 11.06 -15.41 1.77
N ALA A 149 11.87 -15.03 0.77
CA ALA A 149 12.81 -13.93 0.88
C ALA A 149 12.15 -12.58 1.22
N LYS A 150 10.88 -12.38 0.84
CA LYS A 150 10.12 -11.19 1.24
C LYS A 150 9.87 -11.19 2.75
N ASP A 151 9.42 -12.33 3.24
CA ASP A 151 8.94 -12.47 4.60
C ASP A 151 10.13 -12.42 5.55
N GLU A 152 11.23 -13.11 5.23
CA GLU A 152 12.50 -13.01 5.97
C GLU A 152 13.01 -11.56 6.03
N LEU A 153 13.09 -10.84 4.90
CA LEU A 153 13.49 -9.44 4.90
C LEU A 153 12.62 -8.56 5.80
N VAL A 154 11.30 -8.77 5.80
CA VAL A 154 10.38 -7.97 6.63
C VAL A 154 10.50 -8.33 8.12
N GLU A 155 10.78 -9.59 8.44
CA GLU A 155 11.03 -10.07 9.79
C GLU A 155 12.33 -9.48 10.37
N ASP A 156 13.40 -9.41 9.58
CA ASP A 156 14.67 -8.75 9.91
C ASP A 156 14.62 -7.22 9.83
N GLY A 157 13.47 -6.67 9.43
CA GLY A 157 13.18 -5.23 9.45
C GLY A 157 13.66 -4.45 8.23
N PHE A 158 13.96 -5.14 7.12
CA PHE A 158 14.29 -4.54 5.84
C PHE A 158 13.07 -4.36 4.94
N SER A 159 13.22 -3.46 3.97
CA SER A 159 12.20 -3.17 2.96
C SER A 159 12.56 -3.82 1.61
N PRO A 160 11.86 -4.87 1.16
CA PRO A 160 12.16 -5.52 -0.10
C PRO A 160 11.76 -4.65 -1.31
N ARG A 161 12.67 -4.51 -2.27
CA ARG A 161 12.43 -3.87 -3.58
C ARG A 161 12.70 -4.87 -4.70
N TYR A 162 11.83 -4.86 -5.70
CA TYR A 162 11.84 -5.87 -6.77
C TYR A 162 12.04 -5.20 -8.14
N PRO A 163 13.27 -5.12 -8.67
CA PRO A 163 13.52 -4.49 -9.96
C PRO A 163 12.99 -5.28 -11.17
N THR A 164 12.99 -6.62 -11.10
CA THR A 164 12.62 -7.50 -12.23
C THR A 164 11.27 -8.21 -12.08
N GLY A 165 10.61 -8.07 -10.93
CA GLY A 165 9.37 -8.79 -10.61
C GLY A 165 9.46 -9.55 -9.28
N ARG A 166 8.39 -10.24 -8.89
CA ARG A 166 8.23 -10.90 -7.58
C ARG A 166 8.07 -12.42 -7.69
N SER A 167 8.38 -13.00 -8.84
CA SER A 167 8.08 -14.41 -9.15
C SER A 167 9.34 -15.18 -9.49
N GLY A 168 9.38 -16.45 -9.06
CA GLY A 168 10.54 -17.31 -9.20
C GLY A 168 11.40 -17.30 -7.94
N VAL A 169 12.70 -17.51 -8.14
CA VAL A 169 13.71 -17.52 -7.08
C VAL A 169 14.54 -16.24 -7.13
N VAL A 170 15.14 -15.88 -6.00
CA VAL A 170 16.10 -14.78 -5.93
C VAL A 170 17.37 -15.21 -6.66
N THR A 171 17.68 -14.49 -7.73
CA THR A 171 18.89 -14.71 -8.56
C THR A 171 20.04 -13.79 -8.18
N ALA A 172 19.71 -12.65 -7.57
CA ALA A 172 20.67 -11.69 -7.05
C ALA A 172 20.00 -10.83 -5.98
N GLN A 173 20.81 -10.30 -5.06
CA GLN A 173 20.39 -9.32 -4.07
C GLN A 173 21.40 -8.16 -3.96
N GLN A 174 20.93 -7.01 -3.49
CA GLN A 174 21.76 -5.86 -3.19
C GLN A 174 21.14 -5.02 -2.05
N PRO A 175 21.86 -4.78 -0.94
CA PRO A 175 23.22 -5.23 -0.61
C PRO A 175 23.36 -6.77 -0.56
N ALA A 176 24.61 -7.24 -0.60
CA ALA A 176 24.92 -8.67 -0.49
C ALA A 176 24.54 -9.20 0.90
N GLY A 177 24.34 -10.51 1.02
CA GLY A 177 24.13 -11.17 2.31
C GLY A 177 25.28 -10.89 3.28
N ASP A 178 24.99 -11.05 4.56
CA ASP A 178 25.90 -10.81 5.69
C ASP A 178 26.41 -9.35 5.80
N THR A 179 25.80 -8.42 5.04
CA THR A 179 26.13 -7.00 5.13
C THR A 179 25.33 -6.37 6.25
N VAL A 180 25.97 -5.53 7.06
CA VAL A 180 25.26 -4.75 8.08
C VAL A 180 24.54 -3.57 7.44
N GLY A 181 23.20 -3.60 7.50
CA GLY A 181 22.31 -2.51 7.15
C GLY A 181 21.67 -1.87 8.38
N LYS A 182 20.67 -1.02 8.15
CA LYS A 182 19.81 -0.47 9.19
C LYS A 182 18.38 -0.93 8.97
N TRP A 183 17.61 -0.98 10.04
CA TRP A 183 16.17 -1.16 9.93
C TRP A 183 15.53 -0.14 8.97
N ASN A 184 14.54 -0.58 8.22
CA ASN A 184 13.92 0.08 7.07
C ASN A 184 14.84 0.33 5.86
N ASP A 185 16.10 -0.12 5.85
CA ASP A 185 16.90 -0.05 4.64
C ASP A 185 16.27 -0.90 3.53
N VAL A 186 16.46 -0.44 2.30
CA VAL A 186 15.91 -1.10 1.13
C VAL A 186 16.89 -2.16 0.64
N VAL A 187 16.43 -3.41 0.59
CA VAL A 187 17.16 -4.52 -0.04
C VAL A 187 16.50 -4.82 -1.38
N GLN A 188 17.27 -4.70 -2.44
CA GLN A 188 16.85 -5.02 -3.80
C GLN A 188 17.06 -6.50 -4.06
N ILE A 189 16.02 -7.20 -4.48
CA ILE A 189 16.09 -8.62 -4.86
C ILE A 189 15.58 -8.80 -6.29
N TRP A 190 16.36 -9.50 -7.11
CA TRP A 190 16.05 -9.80 -8.49
C TRP A 190 15.47 -11.20 -8.58
N CYS A 191 14.18 -11.28 -8.88
CA CYS A 191 13.48 -12.53 -9.06
C CYS A 191 13.56 -12.99 -10.51
N GLY A 192 13.80 -14.28 -10.70
CA GLY A 192 13.83 -14.90 -12.02
C GLY A 192 13.77 -16.42 -11.95
N THR A 193 13.90 -17.04 -13.11
CA THR A 193 14.17 -18.48 -13.18
C THR A 193 15.61 -18.71 -12.70
N ALA A 194 15.82 -19.73 -11.87
CA ALA A 194 17.16 -20.12 -11.45
C ALA A 194 18.06 -20.28 -12.70
N PRO A 195 19.29 -19.76 -12.70
CA PRO A 195 20.19 -19.97 -13.81
C PRO A 195 20.35 -21.48 -13.99
N SER A 196 19.84 -22.00 -15.10
CA SER A 196 20.08 -23.39 -15.51
C SER A 196 21.58 -23.49 -15.71
N GLY A 197 22.26 -24.34 -14.95
CA GLY A 197 23.73 -24.48 -14.94
C GLY A 197 24.32 -25.07 -16.25
N ASP A 198 23.74 -24.75 -17.40
CA ASP A 198 24.03 -25.34 -18.71
C ASP A 198 24.74 -24.36 -19.67
N GLU A 199 25.61 -23.49 -19.16
CA GLU A 199 26.58 -22.73 -19.98
C GLU A 199 28.02 -22.99 -19.49
N SER A 200 28.41 -24.25 -19.45
CA SER A 200 29.81 -24.68 -19.49
C SER A 200 29.97 -25.92 -20.35
N THR A 201 29.45 -25.87 -21.57
CA THR A 201 29.85 -26.80 -22.65
C THR A 201 29.74 -26.10 -24.01
N SER A 202 30.55 -25.07 -24.23
CA SER A 202 30.85 -24.57 -25.58
C SER A 202 32.21 -23.87 -25.60
N ALA A 203 33.27 -24.66 -25.80
CA ALA A 203 34.32 -24.37 -26.77
C ALA A 203 35.34 -25.52 -26.74
N ARG A 204 35.35 -26.19 -27.88
CA ARG A 204 36.16 -27.32 -28.35
C ARG A 204 37.66 -27.09 -28.29
#